data_AF-A0A2A5M439-F1
#
_entry.id   AF-A0A2A5M439-F1
#
_cell.length_a   1.000
_cell.length_b   1.000
_cell.length_c   1.000
_cell.angle_alpha   90.00
_cell.angle_beta   90.00
_cell.angle_gamma   90.00
#
_symmetry.space_group_name_H-M   'P 1'
#
loop_
_entity.id
_entity.type
_entity.pdbx_description
1 polymer ?
#
loop_
_entity_poly.entity_id
_entity_poly.type
_entity_poly.pdbx_seq_one_letter_code
_entity_poly.pdbx_strand_id
1 'polypeptide(L)'
;IGLTPVALIGARDQHSFLQLIMDGPKNKTVTFLKIKDAQKAPIIPDIHFKFLDSLSNKVNLHELLNAQCDATMHALIAENLSVDVIELEKLDAWHAGYLMYYYELFTST
;
A
#
# COMPACT_ATOMS: atom_id res chain seq x y z
N ILE A 1 -24.75 8.20 9.04
CA ILE A 1 -24.32 7.13 8.10
C ILE A 1 -22.91 6.74 8.54
N GLY A 2 -22.63 5.45 8.79
CA GLY A 2 -21.32 4.99 9.24
C GLY A 2 -20.61 4.21 8.14
N LEU A 3 -19.33 4.48 7.94
CA LEU A 3 -18.47 3.67 7.08
C LEU A 3 -17.84 2.55 7.92
N THR A 4 -17.77 1.33 7.38
CA THR A 4 -17.10 0.21 8.06
C THR A 4 -15.61 0.23 7.70
N PRO A 5 -14.70 0.54 8.64
CA PRO A 5 -13.27 0.51 8.36
C PRO A 5 -12.79 -0.93 8.21
N VAL A 6 -12.00 -1.19 7.16
CA VAL A 6 -11.33 -2.47 6.93
C VAL A 6 -9.84 -2.19 6.72
N ALA A 7 -8.99 -2.80 7.55
CA ALA A 7 -7.54 -2.68 7.43
C ALA A 7 -6.98 -3.85 6.61
N LEU A 8 -6.12 -3.54 5.64
CA LEU A 8 -5.43 -4.51 4.79
C LEU A 8 -3.92 -4.24 4.81
N ILE A 9 -3.11 -5.30 4.75
CA ILE A 9 -1.65 -5.21 4.75
C ILE A 9 -1.12 -5.60 3.37
N GLY A 10 -0.55 -4.62 2.66
CA GLY A 10 0.19 -4.85 1.42
C GLY A 10 1.56 -5.49 1.69
N ALA A 11 2.07 -6.42 0.87
CA ALA A 11 1.43 -7.06 -0.29
C ALA A 11 0.65 -8.35 0.05
N ARG A 12 0.64 -8.76 1.32
CA ARG A 12 0.10 -10.05 1.77
C ARG A 12 -1.37 -10.26 1.39
N ASP A 13 -2.18 -9.25 1.58
CA ASP A 13 -3.64 -9.37 1.41
C ASP A 13 -4.10 -9.09 -0.04
N GLN A 14 -3.16 -8.81 -0.97
CA GLN A 14 -3.49 -8.47 -2.35
C GLN A 14 -4.15 -9.63 -3.12
N HIS A 15 -3.94 -10.89 -2.74
CA HIS A 15 -4.40 -12.02 -3.55
C HIS A 15 -5.88 -12.39 -3.38
N SER A 16 -6.52 -12.02 -2.27
CA SER A 16 -7.93 -12.35 -2.03
C SER A 16 -8.80 -11.13 -1.82
N PHE A 17 -8.30 -10.10 -1.14
CA PHE A 17 -9.09 -8.90 -0.87
C PHE A 17 -9.17 -7.96 -2.07
N LEU A 18 -8.09 -7.84 -2.84
CA LEU A 18 -8.08 -6.98 -4.02
C LEU A 18 -9.11 -7.42 -5.06
N GLN A 19 -9.26 -8.73 -5.27
CA GLN A 19 -10.28 -9.26 -6.16
C GLN A 19 -11.69 -8.91 -5.67
N LEU A 20 -11.96 -9.01 -4.36
CA LEU A 20 -13.25 -8.62 -3.81
C LEU A 20 -13.52 -7.10 -3.93
N ILE A 21 -12.47 -6.29 -3.85
CA ILE A 21 -12.57 -4.83 -4.06
C ILE A 21 -12.85 -4.51 -5.53
N MET A 22 -12.18 -5.19 -6.46
CA MET A 22 -12.35 -4.99 -7.90
C MET A 22 -13.66 -5.56 -8.44
N ASP A 23 -13.95 -6.84 -8.19
CA ASP A 23 -15.10 -7.54 -8.77
C ASP A 23 -16.40 -7.31 -7.97
N GLY A 24 -16.29 -6.85 -6.73
CA GLY A 24 -17.43 -6.62 -5.85
C GLY A 24 -18.16 -5.29 -6.10
N PRO A 25 -19.20 -4.98 -5.30
CA PRO A 25 -19.90 -3.72 -5.37
C PRO A 25 -18.95 -2.52 -5.16
N LYS A 26 -19.02 -1.52 -6.04
CA LYS A 26 -18.22 -0.29 -6.05
C LYS A 26 -18.71 0.73 -5.00
N ASN A 27 -18.86 0.27 -3.76
CA ASN A 27 -19.36 1.06 -2.62
C ASN A 27 -18.27 1.31 -1.57
N LYS A 28 -17.00 1.34 -2.00
CA LYS A 28 -15.82 1.41 -1.13
C LYS A 28 -14.95 2.58 -1.56
N THR A 29 -14.36 3.26 -0.60
CA THR A 29 -13.20 4.11 -0.80
C THR A 29 -11.98 3.39 -0.24
N VAL A 30 -10.83 3.53 -0.90
CA VAL A 30 -9.58 2.86 -0.50
C VAL A 30 -8.52 3.92 -0.24
N THR A 31 -7.99 3.97 0.98
CA THR A 31 -6.86 4.84 1.31
C THR A 31 -5.59 4.01 1.42
N PHE A 32 -4.58 4.33 0.60
CA PHE A 32 -3.25 3.74 0.69
C PHE A 32 -2.39 4.53 1.67
N LEU A 33 -1.70 3.82 2.56
CA LEU A 33 -0.68 4.39 3.43
C LEU A 33 0.69 3.96 2.91
N LYS A 34 1.50 4.91 2.44
CA LYS A 34 2.82 4.67 1.83
C LYS A 34 3.92 5.34 2.65
N ILE A 35 5.12 4.75 2.63
CA ILE A 35 6.32 5.34 3.24
C ILE A 35 7.34 5.61 2.13
N LYS A 36 7.89 6.83 2.04
CA LYS A 36 8.92 7.18 1.05
C LYS A 36 10.24 6.49 1.34
N ASP A 37 10.78 6.70 2.54
CA ASP A 37 12.09 6.21 2.94
C ASP A 37 11.99 5.13 4.02
N ALA A 38 12.30 3.90 3.63
CA ALA A 38 12.55 2.82 4.57
C ALA A 38 14.05 2.71 4.83
N GLN A 39 14.49 3.36 5.92
CA GLN A 39 15.90 3.41 6.36
C GLN A 39 16.58 2.02 6.52
N LYS A 40 15.82 0.93 6.58
CA LYS A 40 16.33 -0.45 6.76
C LYS A 40 15.63 -1.45 5.83
N ALA A 41 15.48 -1.10 4.56
CA ALA A 41 14.92 -2.04 3.60
C ALA A 41 15.94 -3.15 3.25
N PRO A 42 15.56 -4.44 3.34
CA PRO A 42 16.44 -5.52 2.90
C PRO A 42 16.60 -5.50 1.37
N ILE A 43 17.79 -5.85 0.91
CA ILE A 43 18.07 -6.04 -0.52
C ILE A 43 17.74 -7.49 -0.87
N ILE A 44 17.04 -7.71 -1.97
CA ILE A 44 16.72 -9.05 -2.45
C ILE A 44 18.03 -9.72 -2.91
N PRO A 45 18.41 -10.87 -2.34
CA PRO A 45 19.64 -11.55 -2.70
C PRO A 45 19.61 -11.98 -4.17
N ASP A 46 20.79 -11.98 -4.80
CA ASP A 46 20.97 -12.40 -6.19
C ASP A 46 20.88 -13.93 -6.29
N ILE A 47 19.66 -14.45 -6.48
CA ILE A 47 19.40 -15.89 -6.60
C ILE A 47 18.99 -16.17 -8.04
N HIS A 48 19.83 -16.91 -8.76
CA HIS A 48 19.52 -17.34 -10.12
C HIS A 48 18.73 -18.66 -10.10
N PHE A 49 17.45 -18.59 -10.44
CA PHE A 49 16.67 -19.78 -10.77
C PHE A 49 16.59 -19.94 -12.29
N LYS A 50 16.72 -21.18 -12.76
CA LYS A 50 16.72 -21.54 -14.20
C LYS A 50 15.45 -21.10 -14.96
N PHE A 51 14.37 -20.77 -14.24
CA PHE A 51 13.06 -20.41 -14.78
C PHE A 51 12.51 -19.07 -14.29
N LEU A 52 13.22 -18.34 -13.43
CA LEU A 52 12.85 -16.98 -13.03
C LEU A 52 13.84 -16.02 -13.65
N ASP A 53 13.34 -15.18 -14.55
CA ASP A 53 14.14 -14.11 -15.14
C ASP A 53 14.61 -13.14 -14.05
N SER A 54 15.87 -12.70 -14.18
CA SER A 54 16.64 -11.91 -13.20
C SER A 54 16.09 -10.53 -12.79
N LEU A 55 14.83 -10.22 -13.11
CA LEU A 55 14.19 -8.91 -12.91
C LEU A 55 14.06 -8.48 -11.44
N SER A 56 14.16 -9.42 -10.50
CA SER A 56 14.05 -9.17 -9.04
C SER A 56 15.38 -9.25 -8.30
N ASN A 57 16.50 -9.46 -8.99
CA ASN A 57 17.81 -9.62 -8.35
C ASN A 57 18.41 -8.26 -7.98
N LYS A 58 18.92 -8.12 -6.75
CA LYS A 58 19.55 -6.89 -6.21
C LYS A 58 18.63 -5.67 -6.09
N VAL A 59 17.31 -5.86 -6.18
CA VAL A 59 16.34 -4.78 -5.99
C VAL A 59 16.11 -4.54 -4.50
N ASN A 60 15.93 -3.28 -4.12
CA ASN A 60 15.52 -2.92 -2.77
C ASN A 60 14.07 -3.37 -2.54
N LEU A 61 13.82 -4.17 -1.50
CA LEU A 61 12.47 -4.69 -1.24
C LEU A 61 11.44 -3.56 -1.05
N HIS A 62 11.85 -2.43 -0.47
CA HIS A 62 10.97 -1.28 -0.28
C HIS A 62 10.56 -0.63 -1.59
N GLU A 63 11.49 -0.51 -2.54
CA GLU A 63 11.18 -0.01 -3.88
C GLU A 63 10.19 -0.94 -4.59
N LEU A 64 10.37 -2.26 -4.45
CA LEU A 64 9.44 -3.24 -4.99
C LEU A 64 8.05 -3.12 -4.36
N LEU A 65 7.96 -3.01 -3.04
CA LEU A 65 6.68 -2.84 -2.33
C LEU A 65 5.99 -1.53 -2.72
N ASN A 66 6.73 -0.44 -2.87
CA ASN A 66 6.20 0.83 -3.33
C ASN A 66 5.71 0.75 -4.78
N ALA A 67 6.45 0.09 -5.67
CA ALA A 67 6.00 -0.14 -7.04
C ALA A 67 4.73 -1.00 -7.10
N GLN A 68 4.63 -2.03 -6.25
CA GLN A 68 3.40 -2.83 -6.11
C GLN A 68 2.22 -2.01 -5.59
N CYS A 69 2.46 -1.11 -4.62
CA CYS A 69 1.46 -0.17 -4.10
C CYS A 69 0.93 0.72 -5.23
N ASP A 70 1.83 1.34 -6.01
CA ASP A 70 1.46 2.24 -7.11
C ASP A 70 0.71 1.50 -8.23
N ALA A 71 1.17 0.30 -8.60
CA ALA A 71 0.49 -0.53 -9.59
C ALA A 71 -0.92 -0.93 -9.14
N THR A 72 -1.08 -1.27 -7.86
CA THR A 72 -2.37 -1.62 -7.25
C THR A 72 -3.31 -0.42 -7.25
N MET A 73 -2.83 0.76 -6.85
CA MET A 73 -3.60 1.99 -6.88
C MET A 73 -4.11 2.30 -8.29
N HIS A 74 -3.24 2.23 -9.30
CA HIS A 74 -3.63 2.45 -10.69
C HIS A 74 -4.69 1.46 -11.18
N ALA A 75 -4.59 0.19 -10.79
CA ALA A 75 -5.59 -0.82 -11.11
C ALA A 75 -6.96 -0.47 -10.50
N LEU A 76 -7.00 -0.02 -9.24
CA LEU A 76 -8.26 0.38 -8.60
C LEU A 76 -8.88 1.64 -9.23
N ILE A 77 -8.04 2.61 -9.62
CA ILE A 77 -8.51 3.83 -10.32
C ILE A 77 -9.11 3.45 -11.68
N ALA A 78 -8.48 2.54 -12.43
CA ALA A 78 -9.00 2.05 -13.71
C ALA A 78 -10.36 1.36 -13.56
N GLU A 79 -10.59 0.73 -12.42
CA GLU A 79 -11.85 0.09 -12.01
C GLU A 79 -12.90 1.07 -11.43
N ASN A 80 -12.66 2.38 -11.58
CA ASN A 80 -13.53 3.48 -11.18
C ASN A 80 -13.87 3.48 -9.68
N LEU A 81 -12.92 3.06 -8.84
CA LEU A 81 -12.98 3.17 -7.38
C LEU A 81 -12.35 4.48 -6.91
N SER A 82 -12.93 5.07 -5.86
CA SER A 82 -12.33 6.23 -5.19
C SER A 82 -11.10 5.78 -4.39
N VAL A 83 -9.96 6.39 -4.69
CA VAL A 83 -8.68 6.06 -4.06
C VAL A 83 -8.02 7.33 -3.51
N ASP A 84 -7.57 7.25 -2.27
CA ASP A 84 -6.77 8.28 -1.59
C ASP A 84 -5.39 7.73 -1.24
N VAL A 85 -4.40 8.62 -1.12
CA VAL A 85 -3.04 8.28 -0.68
C VAL A 85 -2.62 9.19 0.46
N ILE A 86 -2.15 8.58 1.54
CA ILE A 86 -1.40 9.25 2.60
C ILE A 86 0.04 8.75 2.53
N GLU A 87 0.96 9.67 2.29
CA GLU A 87 2.38 9.36 2.16
C GLU A 87 3.17 9.95 3.31
N LEU A 88 3.87 9.09 4.06
CA LEU A 88 4.77 9.48 5.15
C LEU A 88 6.21 9.50 4.63
N GLU A 89 7.00 10.49 5.05
CA GLU A 89 8.41 10.55 4.62
C GLU A 89 9.22 9.37 5.15
N LYS A 90 9.03 9.04 6.43
CA LYS A 90 9.71 7.93 7.11
C LYS A 90 8.83 7.38 8.23
N LEU A 91 9.15 6.17 8.66
CA LEU A 91 8.48 5.54 9.80
C LEU A 91 9.22 5.88 11.11
N ASP A 92 8.76 6.93 11.79
CA ASP A 92 9.23 7.30 13.13
C ASP A 92 8.07 7.82 14.01
N ALA A 93 8.36 8.08 15.29
CA ALA A 93 7.36 8.52 16.26
C ALA A 93 6.69 9.85 15.87
N TRP A 94 7.41 10.73 15.18
CA TRP A 94 6.88 12.02 14.73
C TRP A 94 5.81 11.83 13.66
N HIS A 95 6.12 11.05 12.62
CA HIS A 95 5.18 10.78 11.52
C HIS A 95 4.00 9.94 11.96
N ALA A 96 4.20 9.00 12.89
CA ALA A 96 3.12 8.24 13.51
C ALA A 96 2.17 9.16 14.30
N GLY A 97 2.71 10.07 15.12
CA GLY A 97 1.91 11.05 15.87
C GLY A 97 1.14 12.00 14.95
N TYR A 98 1.77 12.45 13.86
CA TYR A 98 1.09 13.24 12.83
C TYR A 98 -0.11 12.51 12.23
N LEU A 99 0.07 11.23 11.85
CA LEU A 99 -1.02 10.43 11.26
C LEU A 99 -2.17 10.22 12.25
N MET A 100 -1.86 9.95 13.53
CA MET A 100 -2.88 9.80 14.57
C MET A 100 -3.69 11.08 14.73
N TYR A 101 -3.03 12.22 14.91
CA TYR A 101 -3.69 13.51 15.08
C TYR A 101 -4.49 13.93 13.84
N TYR A 102 -3.98 13.63 12.64
CA TYR A 102 -4.70 13.83 11.38
C TYR A 102 -6.06 13.10 11.39
N TYR A 103 -6.09 11.83 11.78
CA TYR A 103 -7.35 11.07 11.86
C TYR A 103 -8.24 11.46 13.05
N GLU A 104 -7.67 11.92 14.17
CA GLU A 104 -8.44 12.49 15.27
C GLU A 104 -9.19 13.75 14.82
N LEU A 105 -8.53 14.67 14.12
CA LEU A 105 -9.17 15.85 13.53
C LEU A 105 -10.21 15.46 12.49
N PHE A 106 -9.88 14.53 11.61
CA PHE A 106 -10.78 14.08 10.54
C PHE A 106 -12.08 13.45 11.07
N THR A 107 -12.03 12.80 12.24
CA THR A 107 -13.20 12.16 12.87
C THR A 107 -13.93 13.05 13.89
N SER A 108 -13.37 14.23 14.22
CA SER A 108 -13.93 15.13 15.24
C SER A 108 -15.15 15.94 14.79
N THR A 109 -15.45 15.97 13.48
CA THR A 109 -16.58 16.70 12.87
C THR A 109 -17.70 15.76 12.45
#